data_AF-A0A8I1T100-F1
#
_entry.id   AF-A0A8I1T100-F1
#
_cell.length_a   1.000
_cell.length_b   1.000
_cell.length_c   1.000
_cell.angle_alpha   90.00
_cell.angle_beta   90.00
_cell.angle_gamma   90.00
#
_symmetry.space_group_name_H-M   'P 1'
#
loop_
_entity.id
_entity.type
_entity.pdbx_description
1 polymer ?
#
loop_
_entity_poly.entity_id
_entity_poly.type
_entity_poly.pdbx_seq_one_letter_code
_entity_poly.pdbx_strand_id
1 'polypeptide(L)'
;MRYLLIVLSMLFVPLTTVRADVSVGVGISVPGVSIGINMPAYPRLVRVPGYPVYYDPRVDLNFFFYDGLYWVFIGDNWYVSSWYNGPWDLVDYYDVPLYILRIPVRYYRRPPPYFHGWRADAPPRWGEHWGREWEQRRGGWDQWDRRSAPRPAPLPSYQRNYSGDRYPREQERQHTIRSERYRYQPREPVTQQHYQMQRGPSGQQGQGKRNEGRGPDHR
;
A
#
# COMPACT_ATOMS: atom_id res chain seq x y z
N MET A 1 -72.86 -18.56 1.40
CA MET A 1 -72.31 -19.15 2.64
C MET A 1 -70.87 -19.55 2.33
N ARG A 2 -69.86 -18.85 2.89
CA ARG A 2 -69.09 -19.32 4.06
C ARG A 2 -68.33 -20.61 3.70
N TYR A 3 -67.01 -20.76 3.76
CA TYR A 3 -65.89 -19.99 4.27
C TYR A 3 -64.64 -20.90 4.07
N LEU A 4 -63.46 -20.31 3.87
CA LEU A 4 -62.18 -20.63 4.56
C LEU A 4 -61.64 -22.09 4.50
N LEU A 5 -60.38 -22.41 4.26
CA LEU A 5 -59.09 -21.72 4.25
C LEU A 5 -58.10 -22.68 3.56
N ILE A 6 -57.36 -22.19 2.56
CA ILE A 6 -56.05 -22.73 2.23
C ILE A 6 -55.07 -21.61 2.57
N VAL A 7 -54.32 -21.77 3.66
CA VAL A 7 -53.11 -20.98 3.97
C VAL A 7 -52.05 -22.03 4.23
N LEU A 8 -51.46 -22.60 3.18
CA LEU A 8 -50.26 -22.11 2.50
C LEU A 8 -49.10 -21.89 3.48
N SER A 9 -48.39 -22.99 3.70
CA SER A 9 -47.09 -23.09 4.33
C SER A 9 -46.10 -22.16 3.61
N MET A 10 -45.85 -20.97 4.17
CA MET A 10 -44.77 -20.10 3.73
C MET A 10 -43.42 -20.72 4.13
N LEU A 11 -42.80 -21.38 3.16
CA LEU A 11 -41.42 -21.83 3.20
C LEU A 11 -40.52 -20.57 3.16
N PHE A 12 -40.02 -20.15 4.31
CA PHE A 12 -38.99 -19.09 4.39
C PHE A 12 -37.66 -19.67 3.91
N VAL A 13 -37.29 -19.38 2.67
CA VAL A 13 -35.92 -19.57 2.17
C VAL A 13 -35.12 -18.32 2.52
N PRO A 14 -34.06 -18.39 3.36
CA PRO A 14 -33.19 -17.24 3.55
C PRO A 14 -32.40 -17.00 2.26
N LEU A 15 -32.52 -15.79 1.69
CA LEU A 15 -31.57 -15.31 0.69
C LEU A 15 -30.20 -15.17 1.35
N THR A 16 -29.33 -16.16 1.19
CA THR A 16 -27.91 -16.00 1.45
C THR A 16 -27.34 -15.11 0.35
N THR A 17 -27.15 -13.82 0.65
CA THR A 17 -26.41 -12.94 -0.23
C THR A 17 -24.95 -13.38 -0.21
N VAL A 18 -24.52 -14.13 -1.23
CA VAL A 18 -23.10 -14.38 -1.47
C VAL A 18 -22.47 -13.03 -1.81
N ARG A 19 -21.77 -12.44 -0.85
CA ARG A 19 -20.81 -11.37 -1.15
C ARG A 19 -19.63 -12.05 -1.81
N ALA A 20 -19.53 -11.92 -3.13
CA ALA A 20 -18.29 -12.21 -3.81
C ALA A 20 -17.27 -11.18 -3.32
N ASP A 21 -16.46 -11.55 -2.33
CA ASP A 21 -15.20 -10.87 -2.06
C ASP A 21 -14.34 -11.05 -3.31
N VAL A 22 -14.40 -10.06 -4.21
CA VAL A 22 -13.42 -9.96 -5.29
C VAL A 22 -12.12 -9.55 -4.60
N SER A 23 -11.37 -10.55 -4.14
CA SER A 23 -9.94 -10.40 -3.88
C SER A 23 -9.28 -10.07 -5.21
N VAL A 24 -9.33 -8.79 -5.60
CA VAL A 24 -8.42 -8.24 -6.61
C VAL A 24 -7.05 -8.35 -5.96
N GLY A 25 -6.33 -9.42 -6.29
CA GLY A 25 -4.97 -9.63 -5.78
C GLY A 25 -4.14 -8.45 -6.24
N VAL A 26 -3.78 -7.56 -5.32
CA VAL A 26 -2.87 -6.45 -5.62
C VAL A 26 -1.52 -7.06 -5.98
N GLY A 27 -0.93 -6.66 -7.10
CA GLY A 27 0.21 -7.28 -7.76
C GLY A 27 1.55 -7.07 -7.08
N ILE A 28 1.67 -7.50 -5.82
CA ILE A 28 2.99 -7.79 -5.25
C ILE A 28 3.47 -9.10 -5.89
N SER A 29 4.31 -8.97 -6.91
CA SER A 29 4.64 -10.07 -7.82
C SER A 29 5.85 -10.89 -7.34
N VAL A 30 6.82 -10.26 -6.64
CA VAL A 30 7.99 -10.95 -6.08
C VAL A 30 8.37 -10.33 -4.73
N PRO A 31 8.27 -11.07 -3.60
CA PRO A 31 8.68 -10.56 -2.30
C PRO A 31 10.19 -10.66 -2.08
N GLY A 32 10.77 -9.68 -1.37
CA GLY A 32 12.11 -9.78 -0.81
C GLY A 32 13.27 -9.70 -1.80
N VAL A 33 13.12 -8.98 -2.91
CA VAL A 33 14.17 -8.85 -3.93
C VAL A 33 15.32 -7.94 -3.50
N SER A 34 16.54 -8.31 -3.91
CA SER A 34 17.73 -7.47 -3.76
C SER A 34 17.93 -6.62 -4.99
N ILE A 35 17.66 -5.31 -4.88
CA ILE A 35 17.73 -4.35 -5.99
C ILE A 35 18.96 -3.43 -5.92
N GLY A 36 19.97 -3.81 -5.14
CA GLY A 36 21.23 -3.05 -5.02
C GLY A 36 21.11 -1.70 -4.31
N ILE A 37 19.99 -1.43 -3.64
CA ILE A 37 19.81 -0.21 -2.82
C ILE A 37 20.42 -0.44 -1.44
N ASN A 38 21.24 0.53 -1.00
CA ASN A 38 21.76 0.59 0.36
C ASN A 38 21.48 1.96 0.96
N MET A 39 20.59 1.99 1.93
CA MET A 39 20.27 3.16 2.75
C MET A 39 20.92 2.98 4.13
N PRO A 40 22.06 3.66 4.40
CA PRO A 40 22.82 3.41 5.64
C PRO A 40 22.13 3.95 6.90
N ALA A 41 21.24 4.93 6.73
CA ALA A 41 20.51 5.56 7.81
C ALA A 41 19.13 6.04 7.35
N TYR A 42 18.27 6.36 8.31
CA TYR A 42 16.92 6.85 8.05
C TYR A 42 16.94 8.13 7.17
N PRO A 43 16.14 8.18 6.08
CA PRO A 43 16.14 9.30 5.14
C PRO A 43 15.60 10.60 5.76
N ARG A 44 16.09 11.73 5.25
CA ARG A 44 15.61 13.08 5.58
C ARG A 44 14.41 13.43 4.70
N LEU A 45 13.30 12.73 4.95
CA LEU A 45 12.05 12.89 4.21
C LEU A 45 11.45 14.28 4.41
N VAL A 46 11.20 14.97 3.30
CA VAL A 46 10.48 16.24 3.22
C VAL A 46 9.29 16.09 2.28
N ARG A 47 8.22 16.84 2.53
CA ARG A 47 6.98 16.71 1.78
C ARG A 47 7.12 17.33 0.40
N VAL A 48 6.59 16.65 -0.62
CA VAL A 48 6.37 17.22 -1.94
C VAL A 48 5.22 18.24 -1.86
N PRO A 49 5.43 19.53 -2.19
CA PRO A 49 4.42 20.58 -2.05
C PRO A 49 3.11 20.27 -2.80
N GLY A 50 2.00 20.21 -2.05
CA GLY A 50 0.67 19.90 -2.60
C GLY A 50 0.37 18.41 -2.76
N TYR A 51 1.26 17.52 -2.33
CA TYR A 51 1.09 16.06 -2.43
C TYR A 51 1.12 15.41 -1.05
N PRO A 52 0.49 14.25 -0.86
CA PRO A 52 0.60 13.46 0.37
C PRO A 52 1.89 12.61 0.42
N VAL A 53 2.87 12.90 -0.45
CA VAL A 53 4.10 12.14 -0.66
C VAL A 53 5.29 12.89 -0.06
N TYR A 54 6.26 12.14 0.46
CA TYR A 54 7.56 12.67 0.86
C TYR A 54 8.66 12.11 -0.04
N TYR A 55 9.76 12.83 -0.13
CA TYR A 55 10.99 12.40 -0.80
C TYR A 55 12.21 12.85 0.01
N ASP A 56 13.40 12.32 -0.27
CA ASP A 56 14.64 12.84 0.30
C ASP A 56 15.47 13.52 -0.80
N PRO A 57 15.68 14.86 -0.75
CA PRO A 57 16.46 15.58 -1.75
C PRO A 57 17.95 15.21 -1.76
N ARG A 58 18.45 14.55 -0.71
CA ARG A 58 19.85 14.14 -0.58
C ARG A 58 20.11 12.71 -1.04
N VAL A 59 19.07 11.91 -1.19
CA VAL A 59 19.20 10.54 -1.70
C VAL A 59 19.24 10.62 -3.22
N ASP A 60 20.27 10.04 -3.82
CA ASP A 60 20.41 9.96 -5.27
C ASP A 60 19.70 8.71 -5.81
N LEU A 61 18.41 8.59 -5.51
CA LEU A 61 17.50 7.54 -5.98
C LEU A 61 16.10 8.14 -6.13
N ASN A 62 15.27 7.56 -7.00
CA ASN A 62 13.84 7.87 -7.03
C ASN A 62 13.18 7.23 -5.81
N PHE A 63 13.23 7.91 -4.66
CA PHE A 63 12.88 7.37 -3.36
C PHE A 63 11.80 8.24 -2.72
N PHE A 64 10.65 7.62 -2.46
CA PHE A 64 9.46 8.29 -1.98
C PHE A 64 8.88 7.58 -0.77
N PHE A 65 8.10 8.30 0.03
CA PHE A 65 7.31 7.72 1.11
C PHE A 65 5.86 8.15 0.96
N TYR A 66 4.95 7.18 0.88
CA TYR A 66 3.53 7.41 0.70
C TYR A 66 2.72 6.30 1.39
N ASP A 67 1.66 6.73 2.08
CA ASP A 67 0.69 5.88 2.75
C ASP A 67 1.28 4.79 3.69
N GLY A 68 2.47 5.00 4.24
CA GLY A 68 3.10 4.03 5.15
C GLY A 68 4.09 3.06 4.51
N LEU A 69 4.39 3.24 3.22
CA LEU A 69 5.44 2.51 2.51
C LEU A 69 6.47 3.47 1.91
N TYR A 70 7.70 2.97 1.83
CA TYR A 70 8.73 3.51 0.96
C TYR A 70 8.53 2.94 -0.44
N TRP A 71 8.63 3.80 -1.45
CA TRP A 71 8.48 3.51 -2.86
C TRP A 71 9.78 3.86 -3.56
N VAL A 72 10.29 2.95 -4.38
CA VAL A 72 11.46 3.19 -5.21
C VAL A 72 11.19 2.86 -6.67
N PHE A 73 11.63 3.74 -7.57
CA PHE A 73 11.53 3.52 -9.01
C PHE A 73 12.91 3.33 -9.62
N ILE A 74 13.24 2.10 -9.98
CA ILE A 74 14.56 1.71 -10.52
C ILE A 74 14.39 0.63 -11.57
N GLY A 75 15.20 0.69 -12.63
CA GLY A 75 15.16 -0.31 -13.69
C GLY A 75 13.77 -0.47 -14.31
N ASP A 76 13.05 0.64 -14.45
CA ASP A 76 11.67 0.71 -14.96
C ASP A 76 10.58 0.05 -14.13
N ASN A 77 10.91 -0.35 -12.89
CA ASN A 77 10.02 -1.06 -12.00
C ASN A 77 9.78 -0.28 -10.71
N TRP A 78 8.58 -0.43 -10.15
CA TRP A 78 8.24 0.09 -8.84
C TRP A 78 8.44 -0.99 -7.78
N TYR A 79 9.13 -0.63 -6.69
CA TYR A 79 9.29 -1.50 -5.53
C TYR A 79 8.84 -0.80 -4.27
N VAL A 80 8.39 -1.59 -3.30
CA VAL A 80 7.93 -1.09 -2.01
C VAL A 80 8.58 -1.77 -0.83
N SER A 81 8.64 -1.06 0.28
CA SER A 81 8.99 -1.64 1.57
C SER A 81 8.30 -0.89 2.71
N SER A 82 7.97 -1.57 3.79
CA SER A 82 7.58 -0.92 5.04
C SER A 82 8.77 -0.35 5.83
N TRP A 83 10.00 -0.62 5.39
CA TRP A 83 11.25 -0.14 6.00
C TRP A 83 12.16 0.56 4.99
N TYR A 84 12.92 1.56 5.46
CA TYR A 84 13.61 2.50 4.57
C TYR A 84 14.76 1.88 3.76
N ASN A 85 15.28 0.72 4.17
CA ASN A 85 16.36 -0.01 3.51
C ASN A 85 15.92 -1.42 3.09
N GLY A 86 14.64 -1.59 2.76
CA GLY A 86 14.08 -2.88 2.37
C GLY A 86 13.85 -3.84 3.56
N PRO A 87 13.54 -5.12 3.26
CA PRO A 87 13.55 -5.74 1.94
C PRO A 87 12.49 -5.15 1.00
N TRP A 88 12.70 -5.30 -0.30
CA TRP A 88 11.90 -4.67 -1.34
C TRP A 88 10.99 -5.69 -2.03
N ASP A 89 9.76 -5.29 -2.30
CA ASP A 89 8.79 -6.10 -3.03
C ASP A 89 8.46 -5.43 -4.36
N LEU A 90 8.46 -6.19 -5.45
CA LEU A 90 8.08 -5.69 -6.78
C LEU A 90 6.57 -5.44 -6.83
N VAL A 91 6.17 -4.29 -7.36
CA VAL A 91 4.77 -3.88 -7.54
C VAL A 91 4.48 -3.71 -9.03
N ASP A 92 3.39 -4.33 -9.48
CA ASP A 92 2.89 -4.15 -10.83
C ASP A 92 2.50 -2.68 -11.09
N TYR A 93 2.80 -2.18 -12.28
CA TYR A 93 2.58 -0.79 -12.67
C TYR A 93 1.08 -0.39 -12.68
N TYR A 94 0.15 -1.35 -12.71
CA TYR A 94 -1.29 -1.10 -12.50
C TYR A 94 -1.66 -0.83 -11.04
N ASP A 95 -0.88 -1.33 -10.09
CA ASP A 95 -1.17 -1.28 -8.65
C ASP A 95 -0.47 -0.11 -7.93
N VAL A 96 0.35 0.65 -8.66
CA VAL A 96 1.01 1.84 -8.14
C VAL A 96 -0.05 2.90 -7.82
N PRO A 97 -0.07 3.49 -6.60
CA PRO A 97 -1.05 4.50 -6.23
C PRO A 97 -0.98 5.75 -7.09
N LEU A 98 -2.14 6.39 -7.30
CA LEU A 98 -2.24 7.62 -8.11
C LEU A 98 -1.28 8.71 -7.64
N TYR A 99 -1.14 8.91 -6.33
CA TYR A 99 -0.26 9.95 -5.79
C TYR A 99 1.23 9.67 -6.00
N ILE A 100 1.63 8.40 -6.19
CA ILE A 100 2.98 8.04 -6.59
C ILE A 100 3.20 8.33 -8.07
N LEU A 101 2.24 7.98 -8.93
CA LEU A 101 2.33 8.28 -10.36
C LEU A 101 2.28 9.77 -10.67
N ARG A 102 1.60 10.55 -9.83
CA ARG A 102 1.39 12.00 -10.02
C ARG A 102 2.55 12.87 -9.55
N ILE A 103 3.60 12.29 -8.96
CA ILE A 103 4.77 13.03 -8.45
C ILE A 103 5.38 13.82 -9.62
N PRO A 104 5.63 15.13 -9.50
CA PRO A 104 6.22 15.88 -10.60
C PRO A 104 7.64 15.40 -10.95
N VAL A 105 7.99 15.42 -12.23
CA VAL A 105 9.29 14.95 -12.76
C VAL A 105 10.48 15.50 -11.99
N ARG A 106 10.45 16.77 -11.54
CA ARG A 106 11.55 17.38 -10.78
C ARG A 106 11.91 16.69 -9.45
N TYR A 107 11.03 15.85 -8.91
CA TYR A 107 11.25 15.14 -7.64
C TYR A 107 11.86 13.75 -7.83
N TYR A 108 11.98 13.28 -9.07
CA TYR A 108 12.76 12.10 -9.41
C TYR A 108 14.24 12.49 -9.40
N ARG A 109 15.02 11.89 -8.51
CA ARG A 109 16.45 12.23 -8.33
C ARG A 109 17.32 11.56 -9.40
N ARG A 110 16.88 10.40 -9.88
CA ARG A 110 17.48 9.66 -11.01
C ARG A 110 16.40 9.33 -12.04
N PRO A 111 15.81 10.33 -12.71
CA PRO A 111 14.77 10.08 -13.70
C PRO A 111 15.34 9.21 -14.84
N PRO A 112 14.58 8.23 -15.37
CA PRO A 112 15.01 7.49 -16.55
C PRO A 112 15.22 8.41 -17.77
N PRO A 113 16.02 7.98 -18.77
CA PRO A 113 16.28 8.78 -19.96
C PRO A 113 15.02 9.24 -20.70
N TYR A 114 13.98 8.41 -20.74
CA TYR A 114 12.73 8.73 -21.44
C TYR A 114 11.88 9.81 -20.75
N PHE A 115 12.23 10.24 -19.52
CA PHE A 115 11.64 11.44 -18.92
C PHE A 115 12.17 12.73 -19.55
N HIS A 116 13.19 12.65 -20.40
CA HIS A 116 13.76 13.83 -21.05
C HIS A 116 12.71 14.55 -21.90
N GLY A 117 12.65 15.88 -21.77
CA GLY A 117 11.63 16.71 -22.43
C GLY A 117 10.27 16.72 -21.74
N TRP A 118 10.04 15.90 -20.71
CA TRP A 118 8.83 15.99 -19.90
C TRP A 118 8.87 17.20 -18.97
N ARG A 119 7.69 17.76 -18.71
CA ARG A 119 7.54 18.95 -17.88
C ARG A 119 7.96 18.67 -16.43
N ALA A 120 8.95 19.42 -15.94
CA ALA A 120 9.46 19.29 -14.57
C ALA A 120 8.40 19.54 -13.47
N ASP A 121 7.35 20.30 -13.78
CA ASP A 121 6.25 20.68 -12.89
C ASP A 121 5.01 19.78 -12.98
N ALA A 122 5.05 18.79 -13.87
CA ALA A 122 3.94 17.89 -14.17
C ALA A 122 4.33 16.44 -13.87
N PRO A 123 3.34 15.54 -13.70
CA PRO A 123 3.62 14.12 -13.57
C PRO A 123 4.29 13.54 -14.83
N PRO A 124 5.07 12.46 -14.69
CA PRO A 124 5.61 11.72 -15.82
C PRO A 124 4.49 11.22 -16.74
N ARG A 125 4.75 11.14 -18.04
CA ARG A 125 3.75 10.75 -19.04
C ARG A 125 3.66 9.23 -19.13
N TRP A 126 3.13 8.60 -18.07
CA TRP A 126 3.07 7.14 -17.97
C TRP A 126 2.33 6.46 -19.12
N GLY A 127 1.30 7.09 -19.70
CA GLY A 127 0.61 6.57 -20.89
C GLY A 127 1.50 6.51 -22.14
N GLU A 128 2.45 7.44 -22.30
CA GLU A 128 3.44 7.38 -23.40
C GLU A 128 4.42 6.22 -23.21
N HIS A 129 4.70 5.83 -21.96
CA HIS A 129 5.68 4.79 -21.62
C HIS A 129 5.08 3.38 -21.53
N TRP A 130 3.98 3.21 -20.80
CA TRP A 130 3.30 1.91 -20.62
C TRP A 130 2.21 1.64 -21.68
N GLY A 131 1.96 2.60 -22.56
CA GLY A 131 1.09 2.45 -23.72
C GLY A 131 -0.39 2.71 -23.45
N ARG A 132 -1.16 2.68 -24.54
CA ARG A 132 -2.57 3.09 -24.56
C ARG A 132 -3.47 2.21 -23.71
N GLU A 133 -3.18 0.91 -23.61
CA GLU A 133 -3.97 0.00 -22.78
C GLU A 133 -3.90 0.38 -21.30
N TRP A 134 -2.71 0.77 -20.83
CA TRP A 134 -2.55 1.24 -19.46
C TRP A 134 -3.33 2.53 -19.21
N GLU A 135 -3.22 3.49 -20.13
CA GLU A 135 -3.93 4.77 -20.04
C GLU A 135 -5.45 4.60 -20.05
N GLN A 136 -5.97 3.66 -20.87
CA GLN A 136 -7.39 3.32 -20.89
C GLN A 136 -7.86 2.70 -19.57
N ARG A 137 -7.11 1.73 -19.03
CA ARG A 137 -7.44 1.10 -17.74
C ARG A 137 -7.36 2.08 -16.56
N ARG A 138 -6.48 3.07 -16.66
CA ARG A 138 -6.26 4.12 -15.65
C ARG A 138 -6.85 5.45 -16.13
N GLY A 139 -8.03 5.42 -16.73
CA GLY A 139 -8.71 6.63 -17.22
C GLY A 139 -8.80 7.73 -16.15
N GLY A 140 -8.41 8.95 -16.51
CA GLY A 140 -8.41 10.11 -15.61
C GLY A 140 -7.36 10.05 -14.49
N TRP A 141 -6.37 9.17 -14.57
CA TRP A 141 -5.33 9.06 -13.55
C TRP A 141 -4.55 10.34 -13.32
N ASP A 142 -4.47 11.27 -14.28
CA ASP A 142 -3.77 12.54 -14.17
C ASP A 142 -4.70 13.71 -13.82
N GLN A 143 -6.02 13.49 -13.84
CA GLN A 143 -7.05 14.47 -13.50
C GLN A 143 -7.33 14.45 -11.99
N TRP A 144 -6.99 15.53 -11.30
CA TRP A 144 -7.28 15.67 -9.87
C TRP A 144 -7.19 17.12 -9.40
N ASP A 145 -7.89 17.41 -8.32
CA ASP A 145 -7.72 18.65 -7.57
C ASP A 145 -6.64 18.48 -6.50
N ARG A 146 -5.57 19.27 -6.59
CA ARG A 146 -4.47 19.29 -5.60
C ARG A 146 -4.94 19.66 -4.20
N ARG A 147 -6.02 20.43 -4.08
CA ARG A 147 -6.61 20.84 -2.79
C ARG A 147 -7.29 19.69 -2.07
N SER A 148 -7.69 18.66 -2.82
CA SER A 148 -8.33 17.45 -2.31
C SER A 148 -7.32 16.38 -1.87
N ALA A 149 -6.02 16.70 -1.87
CA ALA A 149 -4.98 15.80 -1.40
C ALA A 149 -5.26 15.39 0.07
N PRO A 150 -5.22 14.08 0.39
CA PRO A 150 -5.41 13.64 1.77
C PRO A 150 -4.29 14.17 2.67
N ARG A 151 -4.55 14.18 3.99
CA ARG A 151 -3.47 14.39 4.97
C ARG A 151 -2.39 13.33 4.74
N PRO A 152 -1.10 13.71 4.62
CA PRO A 152 -0.02 12.76 4.41
C PRO A 152 0.09 11.81 5.60
N ALA A 153 0.54 10.58 5.35
CA ALA A 153 0.87 9.65 6.42
C ALA A 153 1.96 10.26 7.34
N PRO A 154 1.92 9.99 8.65
CA PRO A 154 2.99 10.38 9.55
C PRO A 154 4.29 9.68 9.13
N LEU A 155 5.44 10.34 9.30
CA LEU A 155 6.71 9.68 9.01
C LEU A 155 7.00 8.62 10.10
N PRO A 156 7.51 7.41 9.75
CA PRO A 156 7.83 6.35 10.71
C PRO A 156 9.14 6.68 11.45
N SER A 157 9.13 7.74 12.25
CA SER A 157 10.30 8.31 12.91
C SER A 157 11.01 7.35 13.87
N TYR A 158 10.28 6.35 14.40
CA TYR A 158 10.85 5.28 15.21
C TYR A 158 11.97 4.51 14.48
N GLN A 159 11.93 4.46 13.14
CA GLN A 159 12.95 3.79 12.32
C GLN A 159 14.32 4.49 12.39
N ARG A 160 14.40 5.75 12.82
CA ARG A 160 15.68 6.48 13.03
C ARG A 160 16.64 5.77 13.98
N ASN A 161 16.11 4.95 14.89
CA ASN A 161 16.91 4.22 15.87
C ASN A 161 17.51 2.91 15.32
N TYR A 162 17.14 2.51 14.10
CA TYR A 162 17.53 1.25 13.50
C TYR A 162 18.37 1.55 12.26
N SER A 163 19.68 1.46 12.38
CA SER A 163 20.65 1.72 11.31
C SER A 163 21.87 0.82 11.47
N GLY A 164 22.62 0.58 10.39
CA GLY A 164 23.77 -0.34 10.41
C GLY A 164 23.38 -1.69 11.02
N ASP A 165 24.14 -2.13 12.02
CA ASP A 165 23.92 -3.43 12.69
C ASP A 165 22.61 -3.51 13.48
N ARG A 166 21.99 -2.36 13.81
CA ARG A 166 20.70 -2.33 14.50
C ARG A 166 19.51 -2.51 13.55
N TYR A 167 19.74 -2.44 12.23
CA TYR A 167 18.66 -2.55 11.26
C TYR A 167 18.07 -3.97 11.28
N PRO A 168 16.75 -4.15 11.55
CA PRO A 168 16.13 -5.48 11.56
C PRO A 168 16.08 -6.03 10.14
N ARG A 169 16.77 -7.13 9.88
CA ARG A 169 16.78 -7.78 8.56
C ARG A 169 15.69 -8.83 8.43
N GLU A 170 15.23 -9.37 9.55
CA GLU A 170 14.16 -10.36 9.61
C GLU A 170 12.80 -9.68 9.45
N GLN A 171 12.02 -10.13 8.45
CA GLN A 171 10.71 -9.55 8.13
C GLN A 171 9.71 -9.64 9.29
N GLU A 172 9.73 -10.72 10.06
CA GLU A 172 8.86 -10.88 11.24
C GLU A 172 9.18 -9.83 12.32
N ARG A 173 10.47 -9.59 12.58
CA ARG A 173 10.92 -8.56 13.53
C ARG A 173 10.52 -7.17 13.07
N GLN A 174 10.68 -6.90 11.77
CA GLN A 174 10.23 -5.68 11.12
C GLN A 174 8.71 -5.46 11.28
N HIS A 175 7.91 -6.50 11.08
CA HIS A 175 6.47 -6.47 11.28
C HIS A 175 6.09 -6.16 12.73
N THR A 176 6.69 -6.85 13.70
CA THR A 176 6.42 -6.66 15.13
C THR A 176 6.73 -5.23 15.57
N ILE A 177 7.91 -4.71 15.23
CA ILE A 177 8.26 -3.32 15.58
C ILE A 177 7.28 -2.33 14.93
N ARG A 178 6.91 -2.54 13.66
CA ARG A 178 5.97 -1.66 12.94
C ARG A 178 4.59 -1.67 13.58
N SER A 179 4.05 -2.84 13.91
CA SER A 179 2.71 -2.98 14.48
C SER A 179 2.63 -2.32 15.86
N GLU A 180 3.70 -2.40 16.65
CA GLU A 180 3.79 -1.76 17.95
C GLU A 180 3.97 -0.23 17.87
N ARG A 181 4.85 0.24 16.97
CA ARG A 181 5.36 1.63 16.98
C ARG A 181 4.67 2.57 16.00
N TYR A 182 4.22 2.10 14.83
CA TYR A 182 3.78 3.00 13.77
C TYR A 182 2.28 3.34 13.84
N ARG A 183 1.42 2.33 14.08
CA ARG A 183 -0.04 2.43 14.28
C ARG A 183 -0.84 3.23 13.24
N TYR A 184 -0.23 3.64 12.13
CA TYR A 184 -0.93 4.28 11.02
C TYR A 184 -1.77 3.25 10.27
N GLN A 185 -3.02 3.62 9.97
CA GLN A 185 -3.92 2.82 9.16
C GLN A 185 -3.82 3.26 7.69
N PRO A 186 -3.32 2.40 6.78
CA PRO A 186 -3.16 2.73 5.37
C PRO A 186 -4.49 2.79 4.63
N ARG A 187 -4.52 3.60 3.56
CA ARG A 187 -5.70 3.84 2.72
C ARG A 187 -5.61 3.13 1.38
N GLU A 188 -4.39 2.93 0.89
CA GLU A 188 -4.14 2.31 -0.41
C GLU A 188 -4.26 0.78 -0.29
N PRO A 189 -4.93 0.12 -1.25
CA PRO A 189 -5.04 -1.34 -1.28
C PRO A 189 -3.67 -2.04 -1.25
N VAL A 190 -2.70 -1.54 -2.02
CA VAL A 190 -1.34 -2.09 -2.06
C VAL A 190 -0.64 -2.05 -0.71
N THR A 191 -0.82 -0.96 0.05
CA THR A 191 -0.24 -0.88 1.39
C THR A 191 -0.92 -1.83 2.36
N GLN A 192 -2.25 -1.91 2.30
CA GLN A 192 -3.02 -2.84 3.12
C GLN A 192 -2.60 -4.29 2.86
N GLN A 193 -2.45 -4.68 1.60
CA GLN A 193 -2.02 -6.02 1.22
C GLN A 193 -0.58 -6.30 1.65
N HIS A 194 0.36 -5.37 1.43
CA HIS A 194 1.74 -5.52 1.89
C HIS A 194 1.81 -5.74 3.42
N TYR A 195 0.98 -5.00 4.18
CA TYR A 195 0.90 -5.16 5.63
C TYR A 195 0.33 -6.52 6.06
N GLN A 196 -0.57 -7.10 5.27
CA GLN A 196 -1.15 -8.42 5.53
C GLN A 196 -0.16 -9.53 5.21
N MET A 197 0.57 -9.44 4.09
CA MET A 197 1.59 -10.42 3.71
C MET A 197 2.69 -10.55 4.78
N GLN A 198 3.08 -9.43 5.40
CA GLN A 198 4.07 -9.41 6.47
C GLN A 198 3.60 -10.01 7.80
N ARG A 199 2.28 -10.28 7.98
CA ARG A 199 1.76 -10.89 9.22
C ARG A 199 2.09 -12.39 9.36
N GLY A 200 2.48 -13.05 8.27
CA GLY A 200 2.72 -14.51 8.25
C GLY A 200 1.45 -15.35 8.48
N PRO A 201 1.50 -16.68 8.25
CA PRO A 201 0.34 -17.57 8.39
C PRO A 201 -0.23 -17.66 9.82
N SER A 202 0.57 -17.36 10.85
CA SER A 202 0.21 -17.48 12.26
C SER A 202 -0.83 -16.44 12.74
N GLY A 203 -0.99 -15.33 12.00
CA GLY A 203 -1.88 -14.22 12.37
C GLY A 203 -3.37 -14.46 12.11
N GLN A 204 -3.74 -15.47 11.32
CA GLN A 204 -5.15 -15.79 11.02
C GLN A 204 -5.84 -16.62 12.12
N GLN A 205 -5.10 -17.36 12.94
CA GLN A 205 -5.70 -18.21 13.99
C GLN A 205 -6.14 -17.45 15.26
N GLY A 206 -5.71 -16.19 15.43
CA GLY A 206 -5.96 -15.42 16.66
C GLY A 206 -7.31 -14.69 16.76
N GLN A 207 -8.09 -14.61 15.67
CA GLN A 207 -9.34 -13.82 15.64
C GLN A 207 -10.64 -14.65 15.78
N GLY A 208 -10.55 -15.99 15.85
CA GLY A 208 -11.71 -16.88 15.89
C GLY A 208 -12.18 -17.39 17.26
N LYS A 209 -11.51 -17.05 18.38
CA LYS A 209 -11.86 -17.56 19.71
C LYS A 209 -11.98 -16.47 20.78
N ARG A 210 -12.93 -15.55 20.59
CA ARG A 210 -13.43 -14.69 21.69
C ARG A 210 -14.92 -14.42 21.49
N ASN A 211 -15.74 -15.46 21.58
CA ASN A 211 -17.12 -15.35 22.02
C ASN A 211 -17.70 -16.75 22.28
N GLU A 212 -17.38 -17.30 23.44
CA GLU A 212 -18.29 -18.20 24.14
C GLU A 212 -18.09 -17.90 25.62
N GLY A 213 -18.83 -16.88 26.06
CA GLY A 213 -18.91 -16.50 27.44
C GLY A 213 -19.81 -17.46 28.20
N ARG A 214 -19.40 -17.71 29.44
CA ARG A 214 -20.24 -17.68 30.63
C ARG A 214 -21.27 -18.83 30.75
N GLY A 215 -20.97 -19.73 31.70
CA GLY A 215 -21.92 -20.75 32.16
C GLY A 215 -23.15 -20.18 32.87
N PRO A 216 -23.92 -21.06 33.50
CA PRO A 216 -24.08 -20.86 34.93
C PRO A 216 -23.87 -22.16 35.73
N ASP A 217 -23.18 -21.97 36.86
CA ASP A 217 -23.38 -22.73 38.10
C ASP A 217 -24.88 -22.92 38.36
N HIS A 218 -25.30 -24.11 38.78
CA HIS A 218 -26.26 -24.31 39.87
C HIS A 218 -26.32 -25.80 40.27
N ARG A 219 -25.90 -26.05 41.53
CA ARG A 219 -26.28 -27.10 42.49
C ARG A 219 -26.34 -28.56 42.05
#